data_AF-A0A7V5WNW7-F1
#
_entry.id   AF-A0A7V5WNW7-F1
#
_cell.length_a   1.000
_cell.length_b   1.000
_cell.length_c   1.000
_cell.angle_alpha   90.00
_cell.angle_beta   90.00
_cell.angle_gamma   90.00
#
_symmetry.space_group_name_H-M   'P 1'
#
loop_
_entity.id
_entity.type
_entity.pdbx_description
1 polymer ?
#
loop_
_entity_poly.entity_id
_entity_poly.type
_entity_poly.pdbx_seq_one_letter_code
_entity_poly.pdbx_strand_id
1 'polypeptide(L)'
;MMIEDSVDNFILNYKTYAAEIEILPKIEGSTLVEAIALNKVFHFFERTGPYDSKLGKARAILNLMIKEIHSNAIKVKALSVTGISELKVEGLVLEREQKTIILDAGIPLVVTSFQDIPEEVIAGEWIGVSSLAPIHGFVLAEPKARPLY
;
A
#
# COMPACT_ATOMS: atom_id res chain seq x y z
N MET A 1 2.96 -8.07 -14.59
CA MET A 1 1.60 -7.66 -14.98
C MET A 1 1.78 -6.34 -15.70
N MET A 2 1.44 -6.27 -16.99
CA MET A 2 1.57 -5.07 -17.83
C MET A 2 0.38 -4.14 -17.55
N ILE A 3 0.66 -2.84 -17.44
CA ILE A 3 -0.03 -1.63 -17.96
C ILE A 3 -1.57 -1.56 -18.16
N GLU A 4 -2.35 -2.65 -18.17
CA GLU A 4 -3.76 -2.64 -18.60
C GLU A 4 -4.82 -2.58 -17.50
N ASP A 5 -4.46 -2.70 -16.21
CA ASP A 5 -5.43 -2.45 -15.14
C ASP A 5 -5.58 -0.94 -14.90
N SER A 6 -6.73 -0.40 -15.29
CA SER A 6 -7.12 0.96 -14.95
C SER A 6 -7.07 1.19 -13.44
N VAL A 7 -6.88 2.44 -13.02
CA VAL A 7 -6.95 2.84 -11.60
C VAL A 7 -8.23 2.31 -10.94
N ASP A 8 -9.36 2.37 -11.65
CA ASP A 8 -10.65 1.88 -11.17
C ASP A 8 -10.66 0.36 -10.98
N ASN A 9 -10.05 -0.41 -11.89
CA ASN A 9 -9.99 -1.87 -11.76
C ASN A 9 -9.11 -2.29 -10.57
N PHE A 10 -7.97 -1.61 -10.41
CA PHE A 10 -7.10 -1.83 -9.26
C PHE A 10 -7.83 -1.55 -7.93
N ILE A 11 -8.56 -0.44 -7.86
CA ILE A 11 -9.37 -0.11 -6.67
C ILE A 11 -10.45 -1.16 -6.46
N LEU A 12 -11.15 -1.60 -7.51
CA LEU A 12 -12.22 -2.59 -7.39
C LEU A 12 -11.72 -3.89 -6.76
N ASN A 13 -10.53 -4.34 -7.16
CA ASN A 13 -9.92 -5.59 -6.70
C ASN A 13 -9.38 -5.49 -5.27
N TYR A 14 -8.83 -4.33 -4.87
CA TYR A 14 -8.07 -4.21 -3.61
C TYR A 14 -8.66 -3.26 -2.56
N LYS A 15 -9.82 -2.62 -2.79
CA LYS A 15 -10.45 -1.69 -1.82
C LYS A 15 -10.75 -2.29 -0.44
N THR A 16 -10.94 -3.61 -0.36
CA THR A 16 -11.11 -4.34 0.91
C THR A 16 -9.84 -4.30 1.76
N TYR A 17 -8.67 -4.17 1.13
CA TYR A 17 -7.36 -4.06 1.75
C TYR A 17 -6.87 -2.62 1.92
N ALA A 18 -7.77 -1.63 1.85
CA ALA A 18 -7.39 -0.25 2.12
C ALA A 18 -7.11 -0.03 3.62
N ALA A 19 -5.90 0.45 3.91
CA ALA A 19 -5.42 0.81 5.23
C ALA A 19 -5.97 2.18 5.67
N GLU A 20 -6.16 2.34 6.98
CA GLU A 20 -6.40 3.65 7.57
C GLU A 20 -5.09 4.45 7.61
N ILE A 21 -5.15 5.69 7.12
CA ILE A 21 -4.03 6.62 7.09
C ILE A 21 -4.49 8.02 7.50
N GLU A 22 -3.55 8.88 7.87
CA GLU A 22 -3.79 10.32 8.02
C GLU A 22 -2.94 11.09 7.01
N ILE A 23 -3.57 11.82 6.10
CA ILE A 23 -2.92 12.62 5.07
C ILE A 23 -2.51 13.98 5.66
N LEU A 24 -1.23 14.30 5.56
CA LEU A 24 -0.63 15.52 6.08
C LEU A 24 -0.64 16.66 5.06
N PRO A 25 -0.53 17.92 5.51
CA PRO A 25 -0.40 19.07 4.61
C PRO A 25 0.79 18.92 3.68
N LYS A 26 0.57 19.14 2.38
CA LYS A 26 1.63 19.08 1.36
C LYS A 26 2.17 20.47 1.01
N ILE A 27 3.43 20.52 0.60
CA ILE A 27 3.98 21.67 -0.13
C ILE A 27 3.35 21.67 -1.53
N GLU A 28 2.92 22.85 -1.99
CA GLU A 28 2.34 23.04 -3.32
C GLU A 28 3.29 22.54 -4.42
N GLY A 29 2.75 21.80 -5.40
CA GLY A 29 3.52 21.25 -6.53
C GLY A 29 4.16 19.86 -6.32
N SER A 30 4.10 19.28 -5.11
CA SER A 30 4.54 17.88 -4.89
C SER A 30 3.51 16.88 -5.40
N THR A 31 3.98 15.86 -6.14
CA THR A 31 3.18 14.69 -6.54
C THR A 31 3.16 13.59 -5.49
N LEU A 32 4.07 13.65 -4.51
CA LEU A 32 4.07 12.77 -3.35
C LEU A 32 3.16 13.35 -2.26
N VAL A 33 2.31 12.49 -1.73
CA VAL A 33 1.48 12.74 -0.56
C VAL A 33 2.21 12.20 0.66
N GLU A 34 2.32 13.03 1.70
CA GLU A 34 2.83 12.62 3.00
C GLU A 34 1.68 12.12 3.87
N ALA A 35 1.87 10.99 4.56
CA ALA A 35 0.84 10.40 5.40
C ALA A 35 1.41 9.65 6.61
N ILE A 36 0.54 9.43 7.60
CA ILE A 36 0.83 8.65 8.81
C ILE A 36 0.06 7.34 8.77
N ALA A 37 0.76 6.24 9.06
CA ALA A 37 0.15 4.96 9.44
C ALA A 37 1.05 4.26 10.47
N LEU A 38 0.47 3.57 11.44
CA LEU A 38 1.23 2.89 12.52
C LEU A 38 2.25 3.81 13.22
N ASN A 39 1.90 5.09 13.41
CA ASN A 39 2.80 6.13 13.94
C ASN A 39 4.10 6.32 13.15
N LYS A 40 4.09 6.01 11.85
CA LYS A 40 5.18 6.25 10.89
C LYS A 40 4.74 7.25 9.85
N VAL A 41 5.60 8.23 9.57
CA VAL A 41 5.43 9.21 8.49
C VAL A 41 6.10 8.68 7.23
N PHE A 42 5.36 8.54 6.13
CA PHE A 42 5.87 8.08 4.85
C PHE A 42 5.26 8.86 3.68
N HIS A 43 5.87 8.71 2.50
CA HIS A 43 5.42 9.37 1.28
C HIS A 43 4.92 8.34 0.28
N PHE A 44 3.84 8.62 -0.44
CA PHE A 44 3.39 7.78 -1.55
C PHE A 44 2.98 8.63 -2.76
N PHE A 45 3.12 8.06 -3.95
CA PHE A 45 2.62 8.64 -5.19
C PHE A 45 1.14 8.28 -5.33
N GLU A 46 0.29 9.29 -5.21
CA GLU A 46 -1.16 9.15 -5.29
C GLU A 46 -1.58 8.93 -6.77
N ARG A 47 -2.38 7.88 -7.01
CA ARG A 47 -2.77 7.41 -8.36
C ARG A 47 -4.20 7.76 -8.79
N THR A 48 -5.05 8.27 -7.91
CA THR A 48 -6.45 8.68 -8.19
C THR A 48 -6.63 10.17 -8.50
N GLY A 49 -5.59 10.99 -8.30
CA GLY A 49 -5.63 12.44 -8.32
C GLY A 49 -4.79 13.01 -7.15
N PRO A 50 -3.48 13.26 -7.32
CA PRO A 50 -2.61 13.76 -6.25
C PRO A 50 -3.01 15.15 -5.72
N TYR A 51 -3.89 15.87 -6.42
CA TYR A 51 -4.44 17.16 -6.02
C TYR A 51 -5.79 17.07 -5.33
N ASP A 52 -6.46 15.91 -5.38
CA ASP A 52 -7.83 15.74 -4.89
C ASP A 52 -7.89 15.08 -3.50
N SER A 53 -6.76 14.58 -3.00
CA SER A 53 -6.66 13.99 -1.66
C SER A 53 -6.92 15.04 -0.57
N LYS A 54 -7.94 14.78 0.25
CA LYS A 54 -8.28 15.62 1.40
C LYS A 54 -7.34 15.36 2.56
N LEU A 55 -7.00 16.42 3.29
CA LEU A 55 -6.21 16.33 4.52
C LEU A 55 -6.98 15.59 5.62
N GLY A 56 -6.23 14.96 6.52
CA GLY A 56 -6.77 14.24 7.67
C GLY A 56 -6.99 12.75 7.40
N LYS A 57 -7.90 12.13 8.18
CA LYS A 57 -8.15 10.69 8.11
C LYS A 57 -8.68 10.27 6.75
N ALA A 58 -8.12 9.20 6.21
CA ALA A 58 -8.53 8.62 4.95
C ALA A 58 -8.32 7.09 4.97
N ARG A 59 -8.84 6.42 3.94
CA ARG A 59 -8.49 5.04 3.63
C ARG A 59 -7.77 4.99 2.30
N ALA A 60 -6.66 4.29 2.23
CA ALA A 60 -5.88 4.16 1.00
C ALA A 60 -5.40 2.72 0.79
N ILE A 61 -5.44 2.28 -0.45
CA ILE A 61 -4.72 1.06 -0.85
C ILE A 61 -3.26 1.46 -1.03
N LEU A 62 -2.37 0.85 -0.26
CA LEU A 62 -0.92 1.07 -0.38
C LEU A 62 -0.32 -0.11 -1.14
N ASN A 63 0.18 0.19 -2.35
CA ASN A 63 0.82 -0.79 -3.22
C ASN A 63 2.34 -0.61 -3.20
N LEU A 64 3.04 -1.59 -2.64
CA LEU A 64 4.50 -1.68 -2.61
C LEU A 64 4.95 -2.52 -3.80
N MET A 65 5.85 -1.96 -4.61
CA MET A 65 6.54 -2.72 -5.64
C MET A 65 7.73 -3.44 -5.01
N ILE A 66 7.81 -4.76 -5.16
CA ILE A 66 8.85 -5.59 -4.53
C ILE A 66 10.22 -5.25 -5.11
N LYS A 67 11.17 -5.03 -4.20
CA LYS A 67 12.61 -5.10 -4.45
C LYS A 67 13.18 -6.46 -4.05
N GLU A 68 12.80 -6.95 -2.86
CA GLU A 68 13.29 -8.20 -2.29
C GLU A 68 12.25 -8.79 -1.33
N ILE A 69 12.15 -10.12 -1.30
CA ILE A 69 11.38 -10.89 -0.33
C ILE A 69 12.35 -11.81 0.42
N HIS A 70 12.18 -11.94 1.73
CA HIS A 70 12.89 -12.91 2.55
C HIS A 70 11.94 -13.61 3.52
N SER A 71 12.24 -14.86 3.85
CA SER A 71 11.54 -15.57 4.92
C SER A 71 11.82 -14.86 6.25
N ASN A 72 10.78 -14.71 7.07
CA ASN A 72 10.92 -14.15 8.41
C ASN A 72 10.58 -15.22 9.46
N ALA A 73 11.60 -15.68 10.18
CA ALA A 73 11.42 -16.62 11.28
C ALA A 73 10.70 -15.96 12.48
N ILE A 74 10.77 -14.63 12.59
CA ILE A 74 10.14 -13.88 13.67
C ILE A 74 8.75 -13.44 13.21
N LYS A 75 7.72 -13.88 13.94
CA LYS A 75 6.32 -13.56 13.64
C LYS A 75 5.94 -12.18 14.16
N VAL A 76 6.48 -11.14 13.54
CA VAL A 76 6.26 -9.74 13.92
C VAL A 76 5.69 -8.92 12.77
N LYS A 77 4.79 -8.01 13.13
CA LYS A 77 4.25 -6.99 12.22
C LYS A 77 5.09 -5.73 12.37
N ALA A 78 5.75 -5.31 11.30
CA ALA A 78 6.59 -4.12 11.33
C ALA A 78 6.52 -3.35 10.02
N LEU A 79 6.58 -2.02 10.13
CA LEU A 79 6.70 -1.11 9.00
C LEU A 79 7.81 -0.10 9.33
N SER A 80 8.79 -0.02 8.45
CA SER A 80 9.94 0.87 8.56
C SER A 80 10.10 1.68 7.28
N VAL A 81 10.26 2.99 7.42
CA VAL A 81 10.50 3.91 6.31
C VAL A 81 12.00 4.00 6.08
N THR A 82 12.48 3.54 4.93
CA THR A 82 13.92 3.43 4.64
C THR A 82 14.44 4.47 3.67
N GLY A 83 13.54 5.23 3.04
CA GLY A 83 13.85 6.28 2.09
C GLY A 83 12.62 7.09 1.73
N ILE A 84 12.74 8.00 0.77
CA ILE A 84 11.60 8.75 0.25
C ILE A 84 10.73 7.77 -0.54
N SER A 85 9.54 7.47 -0.02
CA SER A 85 8.61 6.52 -0.63
C SER A 85 9.17 5.10 -0.78
N GLU A 86 10.01 4.67 0.18
CA GLU A 86 10.49 3.29 0.29
C GLU A 86 10.18 2.72 1.66
N LEU A 87 9.72 1.46 1.70
CA LEU A 87 9.43 0.74 2.93
C LEU A 87 10.19 -0.58 3.03
N LYS A 88 10.49 -0.97 4.27
CA LYS A 88 10.67 -2.35 4.68
C LYS A 88 9.51 -2.75 5.57
N VAL A 89 8.92 -3.91 5.28
CA VAL A 89 7.75 -4.40 5.99
C VAL A 89 7.92 -5.86 6.35
N GLU A 90 7.42 -6.24 7.52
CA GLU A 90 7.36 -7.62 8.00
C GLU A 90 5.91 -7.92 8.36
N GLY A 91 5.41 -9.07 7.95
CA GLY A 91 4.00 -9.38 8.15
C GLY A 91 3.59 -10.78 7.71
N LEU A 92 2.29 -11.04 7.89
CA LEU A 92 1.61 -12.27 7.52
C LEU A 92 1.04 -12.17 6.10
N VAL A 93 1.34 -13.13 5.23
CA VAL A 93 0.71 -13.23 3.91
C VAL A 93 -0.75 -13.65 4.11
N LEU A 94 -1.69 -12.78 3.72
CA LEU A 94 -3.12 -13.06 3.76
C LEU A 94 -3.57 -13.79 2.51
N GLU A 95 -3.12 -13.32 1.34
CA GLU A 95 -3.48 -13.85 0.03
C GLU A 95 -2.29 -13.81 -0.91
N ARG A 96 -2.30 -14.72 -1.89
CA ARG A 96 -1.28 -14.84 -2.93
C ARG A 96 -1.94 -15.03 -4.29
N GLU A 97 -1.45 -14.27 -5.25
CA GLU A 97 -1.58 -14.48 -6.68
C GLU A 97 -0.20 -14.63 -7.33
N GLN A 98 -0.14 -14.85 -8.64
CA GLN A 98 1.13 -15.05 -9.36
C GLN A 98 2.10 -13.88 -9.20
N LYS A 99 1.61 -12.63 -9.17
CA LYS A 99 2.44 -11.40 -9.15
C LYS A 99 2.08 -10.43 -8.03
N THR A 100 1.16 -10.83 -7.16
CA THR A 100 0.64 -9.99 -6.08
C THR A 100 0.50 -10.83 -4.83
N ILE A 101 0.83 -10.24 -3.69
CA ILE A 101 0.46 -10.77 -2.38
C ILE A 101 -0.19 -9.67 -1.57
N ILE A 102 -1.06 -10.07 -0.65
CA ILE A 102 -1.60 -9.19 0.37
C ILE A 102 -0.86 -9.50 1.67
N LEU A 103 -0.24 -8.48 2.25
CA LEU A 103 0.56 -8.59 3.47
C LEU A 103 -0.09 -7.82 4.62
N ASP A 104 -0.27 -8.45 5.76
CA ASP A 104 -0.66 -7.80 7.00
C ASP A 104 0.58 -7.48 7.85
N ALA A 105 1.02 -6.22 7.78
CA ALA A 105 2.15 -5.68 8.55
C ALA A 105 1.68 -4.79 9.73
N GLY A 106 0.45 -5.02 10.22
CA GLY A 106 -0.24 -4.13 11.16
C GLY A 106 -1.23 -3.20 10.45
N ILE A 107 -1.02 -3.00 9.15
CA ILE A 107 -1.99 -2.52 8.18
C ILE A 107 -1.93 -3.45 6.96
N PRO A 108 -3.04 -3.59 6.20
CA PRO A 108 -3.02 -4.32 4.95
C PRO A 108 -2.21 -3.56 3.90
N LEU A 109 -1.35 -4.29 3.19
CA LEU A 109 -0.52 -3.79 2.09
C LEU A 109 -0.74 -4.67 0.88
N VAL A 110 -0.97 -4.05 -0.27
CA VAL A 110 -0.85 -4.74 -1.56
C VAL A 110 0.61 -4.73 -1.94
N VAL A 111 1.15 -5.88 -2.30
CA VAL A 111 2.57 -6.01 -2.64
C VAL A 111 2.66 -6.67 -4.00
N THR A 112 3.17 -5.93 -4.99
CA THR A 112 3.21 -6.36 -6.39
C THR A 112 4.64 -6.58 -6.87
N SER A 113 4.82 -7.47 -7.86
CA SER A 113 6.12 -7.77 -8.46
C SER A 113 6.04 -7.73 -9.99
N PHE A 114 7.14 -7.34 -10.63
CA PHE A 114 7.29 -7.49 -12.09
C PHE A 114 7.43 -8.96 -12.50
N GLN A 115 8.06 -9.74 -11.65
CA GLN A 115 8.30 -11.17 -11.79
C GLN A 115 7.27 -11.96 -10.98
N ASP A 116 7.23 -13.27 -11.18
CA ASP A 116 6.37 -14.13 -10.38
C ASP A 116 6.86 -14.14 -8.93
N ILE A 117 5.94 -14.15 -7.98
CA ILE A 117 6.27 -14.29 -6.56
C ILE A 117 6.81 -15.71 -6.35
N PRO A 118 7.92 -15.92 -5.60
CA PRO A 118 8.48 -17.25 -5.35
C PRO A 118 7.42 -18.21 -4.80
N GLU A 119 7.37 -19.46 -5.28
CA GLU A 119 6.31 -20.43 -4.95
C GLU A 119 6.22 -20.76 -3.47
N GLU A 120 7.33 -20.65 -2.76
CA GLU A 120 7.42 -20.86 -1.32
C GLU A 120 6.59 -19.85 -0.52
N VAL A 121 6.40 -18.61 -1.02
CA VAL A 121 5.63 -17.57 -0.33
C VAL A 121 4.14 -17.90 -0.39
N ILE A 122 3.57 -18.50 0.65
CA ILE A 122 2.15 -18.91 0.65
C ILE A 122 1.31 -18.16 1.68
N ALA A 123 -0.02 -18.17 1.52
CA ALA A 123 -0.93 -17.63 2.53
C ALA A 123 -0.72 -18.32 3.88
N GLY A 124 -0.64 -17.52 4.95
CA GLY A 124 -0.31 -17.98 6.31
C GLY A 124 1.18 -17.88 6.67
N GLU A 125 2.06 -17.56 5.72
CA GLU A 125 3.48 -17.39 5.99
C GLU A 125 3.86 -15.99 6.48
N TRP A 126 4.96 -15.95 7.23
CA TRP A 126 5.58 -14.71 7.68
C TRP A 126 6.78 -14.41 6.81
N ILE A 127 6.74 -13.23 6.20
CA ILE A 127 7.78 -12.76 5.29
C ILE A 127 8.19 -11.33 5.64
N GLY A 128 9.39 -10.96 5.19
CA GLY A 128 9.81 -9.59 5.09
C GLY A 128 9.91 -9.17 3.62
N VAL A 129 9.54 -7.92 3.34
CA VAL A 129 9.58 -7.32 2.00
C VAL A 129 10.30 -5.98 2.08
N SER A 130 11.19 -5.72 1.14
CA SER A 130 11.65 -4.35 0.86
C SER A 130 11.05 -3.87 -0.45
N SER A 131 10.63 -2.60 -0.50
CA SER A 131 10.00 -2.01 -1.67
C SER A 131 10.96 -1.16 -2.49
N LEU A 132 10.67 -1.03 -3.79
CA LEU A 132 11.15 0.06 -4.62
C LEU A 132 10.33 1.33 -4.35
N ALA A 133 10.92 2.50 -4.63
CA ALA A 133 10.19 3.76 -4.74
C ALA A 133 9.56 3.94 -6.13
N PRO A 134 8.42 4.66 -6.23
CA PRO A 134 7.58 5.10 -5.13
C PRO A 134 6.60 4.01 -4.68
N ILE A 135 6.14 4.09 -3.43
CA ILE A 135 4.90 3.44 -3.00
C ILE A 135 3.76 4.09 -3.79
N HIS A 136 2.89 3.27 -4.37
CA HIS A 136 1.69 3.77 -5.05
C HIS A 136 0.51 3.76 -4.08
N GLY A 137 -0.12 4.91 -3.87
CA GLY A 137 -1.31 5.03 -3.05
C GLY A 137 -2.55 5.27 -3.90
N PHE A 138 -3.66 4.64 -3.52
CA PHE A 138 -4.97 4.86 -4.12
C PHE A 138 -5.92 5.28 -3.02
N VAL A 139 -6.15 6.60 -2.90
CA VAL A 139 -7.03 7.13 -1.85
C VAL A 139 -8.47 6.85 -2.21
N LEU A 140 -9.19 6.16 -1.32
CA LEU A 140 -10.59 5.86 -1.54
C LEU A 140 -11.42 7.11 -1.23
N ALA A 141 -12.27 7.51 -2.17
CA ALA A 141 -13.28 8.51 -1.90
C ALA A 141 -14.18 8.02 -0.78
N GLU A 142 -14.40 8.84 0.26
CA GLU A 142 -15.45 8.53 1.22
C GLU A 142 -16.78 8.42 0.47
N PRO A 143 -17.65 7.46 0.83
CA PRO A 143 -19.01 7.46 0.31
C PRO A 143 -19.59 8.83 0.59
N LYS A 144 -19.99 9.58 -0.46
CA LYS A 144 -20.77 10.80 -0.25
C LYS A 144 -21.94 10.40 0.64
N ALA A 145 -22.01 10.98 1.85
CA ALA A 145 -23.20 10.86 2.67
C ALA A 145 -24.38 11.20 1.75
N ARG A 146 -25.30 10.25 1.55
CA ARG A 146 -26.52 10.55 0.79
C ARG A 146 -27.14 11.76 1.49
N PRO A 147 -27.35 12.89 0.79
CA PRO A 147 -28.09 13.96 1.40
C PRO A 147 -29.48 13.40 1.73
N LEU A 148 -29.88 13.55 2.99
CA LEU A 148 -31.24 13.29 3.41
C LEU A 148 -32.12 14.36 2.75
N TYR A 149 -32.68 14.03 1.59
CA TYR A 149 -33.80 14.75 0.99
C TYR A 149 -34.97 13.79 0.87
#